data_AF-A0A8B7DQQ3-F1
#
_entry.id   AF-A0A8B7DQQ3-F1
#
_cell.length_a   1.000
_cell.length_b   1.000
_cell.length_c   1.000
_cell.angle_alpha   90.00
_cell.angle_beta   90.00
_cell.angle_gamma   90.00
#
_symmetry.space_group_name_H-M   'P 1'
#
loop_
_entity.id
_entity.type
_entity.pdbx_description
1 polymer ?
#
loop_
_entity_poly.entity_id
_entity_poly.type
_entity_poly.pdbx_seq_one_letter_code
_entity_poly.pdbx_strand_id
1 'polypeptide(L)'
;MNVPIKSNCIEWCIPNDIDLTGVEFKAIVSGSHTVIEDFVVDLLETKVEKDIGVIISMDLKWSNQEHYGLSCFALKSVNNAEERGARMKSVGIICTKYTSLHEHQDFLELQVKYVLEKQYQYHDLISYYFTYRNCPNRNNAFIEIKDTDDEVKYKKHFSVLKIRHPVGCFSQFIAYFGVSIFVLWKFLLLKKRILLFAPPPVGAQCYRVYCLGLLANHGYDLHRNFVNNLFYVNVGNLLALQNMDSFIACTTESILYNKQEAYDLYVNKQSIECPSQRLKHVTKINSADYDRCSRLCKYSEEQLSSGLEVTDDEVMYIRFFIEQNNRIFKVLYGVASQEDKSITSNHMKEMGLDPRSDRVFVSELVELYDIKLQMYNGACCGS
;
A
#
# COMPACT_ATOMS: atom_id res chain seq x y z
N MET A 1 37.93 4.56 24.12
CA MET A 1 36.82 3.72 24.64
C MET A 1 35.74 3.70 23.59
N ASN A 2 35.48 2.54 22.98
CA ASN A 2 34.36 2.38 22.07
C ASN A 2 33.08 2.39 22.91
N VAL A 3 32.42 3.54 22.98
CA VAL A 3 31.05 3.62 23.50
C VAL A 3 30.22 2.72 22.58
N PRO A 4 29.64 1.62 23.07
CA PRO A 4 28.84 0.73 22.25
C PRO A 4 27.75 1.58 21.57
N ILE A 5 27.54 1.34 20.27
CA ILE A 5 26.43 1.96 19.55
C ILE A 5 25.17 1.48 20.28
N LYS A 6 24.53 2.37 21.05
CA LYS A 6 23.22 2.08 21.61
C LYS A 6 22.31 1.89 20.41
N SER A 7 21.77 0.68 20.28
CA SER A 7 20.66 0.40 19.37
C SER A 7 19.49 1.33 19.69
N ASN A 8 18.57 1.51 18.74
CA ASN A 8 17.29 2.17 19.02
C ASN A 8 16.66 1.52 20.26
N CYS A 9 16.03 2.32 21.11
CA CYS A 9 15.36 1.85 22.30
C CYS A 9 14.03 2.57 22.50
N ILE A 10 13.08 1.89 23.13
CA ILE A 10 11.83 2.48 23.55
C ILE A 10 12.10 3.22 24.86
N GLU A 11 12.03 4.55 24.80
CA GLU A 11 12.22 5.41 25.97
C GLU A 11 10.98 5.49 26.86
N TRP A 12 9.80 5.46 26.23
CA TRP A 12 8.52 5.61 26.89
C TRP A 12 7.40 5.03 26.02
N CYS A 13 6.37 4.44 26.65
CA CYS A 13 5.16 3.99 25.99
C CYS A 13 3.96 4.08 26.94
N ILE A 14 2.74 4.02 26.38
CA ILE A 14 1.51 3.82 27.13
C ILE A 14 0.56 2.95 26.29
N PRO A 15 -0.11 1.93 26.86
CA PRO A 15 0.06 1.36 28.21
C PRO A 15 1.48 0.90 28.54
N ASN A 16 1.87 0.87 29.82
CA ASN A 16 3.25 0.55 30.23
C ASN A 16 3.60 -0.94 30.14
N ASP A 17 2.59 -1.79 29.97
CA ASP A 17 2.63 -3.25 30.05
C ASP A 17 2.49 -3.94 28.68
N ILE A 18 2.51 -3.16 27.60
CA ILE A 18 2.44 -3.69 26.23
C ILE A 18 3.82 -4.11 25.72
N ASP A 19 3.91 -5.31 25.14
CA ASP A 19 5.11 -5.75 24.44
C ASP A 19 5.23 -5.04 23.09
N LEU A 20 6.25 -4.19 22.98
CA LEU A 20 6.58 -3.42 21.78
C LEU A 20 7.94 -3.81 21.22
N THR A 21 8.46 -4.98 21.59
CA THR A 21 9.77 -5.44 21.12
C THR A 21 9.83 -5.42 19.59
N GLY A 22 10.81 -4.70 19.04
CA GLY A 22 11.05 -4.59 17.61
C GLY A 22 10.39 -3.39 16.93
N VAL A 23 9.47 -2.68 17.61
CA VAL A 23 8.84 -1.45 17.11
C VAL A 23 9.90 -0.35 16.90
N GLU A 24 10.95 -0.32 17.70
CA GLU A 24 12.05 0.63 17.60
C GLU A 24 12.83 0.58 16.28
N PHE A 25 12.81 -0.57 15.59
CA PHE A 25 13.45 -0.76 14.28
C PHE A 25 12.52 -0.41 13.11
N LYS A 26 11.23 -0.16 13.39
CA LYS A 26 10.25 0.33 12.43
C LYS A 26 10.00 1.82 12.60
N ALA A 27 10.02 2.32 13.84
CA ALA A 27 9.81 3.73 14.16
C ALA A 27 10.98 4.66 13.78
N ILE A 28 12.20 4.12 13.68
CA ILE A 28 13.40 4.82 13.18
C ILE A 28 14.04 3.92 12.14
N VAL A 29 13.84 4.27 10.87
CA VAL A 29 14.25 3.45 9.73
C VAL A 29 15.75 3.54 9.45
N SER A 30 16.28 2.53 8.76
CA SER A 30 17.66 2.59 8.28
C SER A 30 17.83 3.79 7.35
N GLY A 31 18.84 4.62 7.62
CA GLY A 31 19.11 5.85 6.87
C GLY A 31 18.45 7.12 7.44
N SER A 32 17.65 7.07 8.52
CA SER A 32 16.98 8.28 9.05
C SER A 32 17.92 9.43 9.42
N HIS A 33 19.22 9.17 9.61
CA HIS A 33 20.24 10.20 9.86
C HIS A 33 20.49 11.14 8.66
N THR A 34 19.99 10.81 7.47
CA THR A 34 20.13 11.65 6.27
C THR A 34 19.00 12.66 6.11
N VAL A 35 17.98 12.62 6.97
CA VAL A 35 16.81 13.49 6.93
C VAL A 35 16.58 14.15 8.29
N ILE A 36 15.92 15.31 8.27
CA ILE A 36 15.61 16.07 9.49
C ILE A 36 14.28 15.60 10.10
N GLU A 37 13.33 15.21 9.27
CA GLU A 37 12.02 14.72 9.68
C GLU A 37 11.52 13.64 8.71
N ASP A 38 10.70 12.73 9.21
CA ASP A 38 10.05 11.68 8.41
C ASP A 38 8.78 11.17 9.09
N PHE A 39 7.90 10.54 8.32
CA PHE A 39 6.77 9.77 8.83
C PHE A 39 6.87 8.34 8.33
N VAL A 40 6.61 7.37 9.19
CA VAL A 40 6.71 5.95 8.85
C VAL A 40 5.40 5.29 9.20
N VAL A 41 4.79 4.61 8.22
CA VAL A 41 3.65 3.72 8.45
C VAL A 41 4.14 2.29 8.32
N ASP A 42 3.72 1.43 9.23
CA ASP A 42 4.14 0.03 9.28
C ASP A 42 3.00 -0.88 9.77
N LEU A 43 3.05 -2.14 9.36
CA LEU A 43 2.20 -3.19 9.93
C LEU A 43 2.89 -3.81 11.16
N LEU A 44 2.17 -3.89 12.27
CA LEU A 44 2.61 -4.46 13.54
C LEU A 44 1.82 -5.73 13.86
N GLU A 45 2.56 -6.81 14.10
CA GLU A 45 2.04 -8.02 14.73
C GLU A 45 2.22 -7.86 16.24
N THR A 46 1.20 -7.33 16.92
CA THR A 46 1.21 -7.26 18.38
C THR A 46 0.54 -8.50 18.96
N LYS A 47 1.22 -9.15 19.90
CA LYS A 47 0.58 -10.14 20.79
C LYS A 47 -0.11 -9.37 21.90
N VAL A 48 -1.29 -8.80 21.62
CA VAL A 48 -2.06 -8.12 22.66
C VAL A 48 -2.71 -9.19 23.53
N GLU A 49 -2.25 -9.32 24.78
CA GLU A 49 -2.98 -10.06 25.81
C GLU A 49 -4.33 -9.37 26.07
N LYS A 50 -5.36 -10.18 26.31
CA LYS A 50 -6.79 -9.86 26.24
C LYS A 50 -7.30 -8.72 27.13
N ASP A 51 -6.49 -8.10 27.97
CA ASP A 51 -6.98 -7.32 29.11
C ASP A 51 -6.85 -5.79 28.99
N ILE A 52 -6.45 -5.25 27.83
CA ILE A 52 -6.36 -3.78 27.65
C ILE A 52 -7.09 -3.33 26.39
N GLY A 53 -8.40 -3.38 26.44
CA GLY A 53 -9.25 -2.76 25.43
C GLY A 53 -10.59 -3.48 25.35
N VAL A 54 -11.66 -2.74 25.60
CA VAL A 54 -13.03 -3.21 25.37
C VAL A 54 -13.18 -3.59 23.89
N ILE A 55 -13.00 -4.88 23.58
CA ILE A 55 -13.39 -5.49 22.32
C ILE A 55 -14.90 -5.73 22.39
N ILE A 56 -15.70 -4.77 21.89
CA ILE A 56 -17.06 -5.08 21.44
C ILE A 56 -16.93 -5.60 20.00
N SER A 57 -16.53 -6.85 19.89
CA SER A 57 -16.87 -7.71 18.76
C SER A 57 -16.94 -9.12 19.32
N MET A 58 -18.17 -9.60 19.48
CA MET A 58 -18.45 -10.96 19.89
C MET A 58 -17.79 -11.94 18.90
N ASP A 59 -17.20 -13.01 19.45
CA ASP A 59 -16.76 -14.23 18.77
C ASP A 59 -15.52 -14.18 17.86
N LEU A 60 -14.32 -13.93 18.43
CA LEU A 60 -13.09 -14.55 17.90
C LEU A 60 -12.17 -15.03 19.03
N LYS A 61 -12.02 -16.36 19.12
CA LYS A 61 -10.89 -17.04 19.78
C LYS A 61 -9.59 -16.50 19.21
N TRP A 62 -8.58 -16.28 20.07
CA TRP A 62 -7.16 -16.03 19.77
C TRP A 62 -6.85 -15.90 18.26
N SER A 63 -6.93 -14.67 17.72
CA SER A 63 -6.45 -14.36 16.37
C SER A 63 -5.38 -13.29 16.50
N ASN A 64 -4.23 -13.48 15.85
CA ASN A 64 -3.24 -12.43 15.65
C ASN A 64 -3.96 -11.25 14.99
N GLN A 65 -4.25 -10.19 15.73
CA GLN A 65 -4.86 -8.99 15.14
C GLN A 65 -3.76 -8.12 14.55
N GLU A 66 -3.88 -7.83 13.26
CA GLU A 66 -3.02 -6.90 12.55
C GLU A 66 -3.27 -5.48 13.06
N HIS A 67 -2.22 -4.82 13.54
CA HIS A 67 -2.25 -3.42 13.95
C HIS A 67 -1.37 -2.59 13.01
N TYR A 68 -1.61 -1.29 12.95
CA TYR A 68 -0.86 -0.38 12.10
C TYR A 68 -0.20 0.69 12.97
N GLY A 69 1.10 0.91 12.78
CA GLY A 69 1.84 1.98 13.41
C GLY A 69 1.93 3.20 12.50
N LEU A 70 1.89 4.38 13.11
CA LEU A 70 2.38 5.62 12.51
C LEU A 70 3.42 6.20 13.46
N SER A 71 4.62 6.42 12.96
CA SER A 71 5.73 7.03 13.71
C SER A 71 6.17 8.31 13.02
N CYS A 72 6.34 9.39 13.80
CA CYS A 72 6.94 10.64 13.34
C CYS A 72 8.35 10.77 13.90
N PHE A 73 9.32 10.88 13.01
CA PHE A 73 10.74 10.98 13.30
C PHE A 73 11.21 12.43 13.19
N ALA A 74 12.11 12.84 14.09
CA ALA A 74 12.85 14.09 13.96
C ALA A 74 14.29 13.98 14.43
N LEU A 75 15.17 14.73 13.76
CA LEU A 75 16.58 14.87 14.04
C LEU A 75 16.93 16.34 14.32
N LYS A 76 17.74 16.57 15.34
CA LYS A 76 18.32 17.88 15.65
C LYS A 76 19.81 17.75 15.90
N SER A 77 20.60 18.60 15.26
CA SER A 77 22.02 18.74 15.58
C SER A 77 22.19 19.34 16.98
N VAL A 78 23.03 18.70 17.80
CA VAL A 78 23.28 19.13 19.18
C VAL A 78 24.78 19.23 19.43
N ASN A 79 25.21 20.23 20.16
CA ASN A 79 26.61 20.36 20.58
C ASN A 79 26.89 19.48 21.80
N ASN A 80 26.71 18.17 21.65
CA ASN A 80 26.93 17.17 22.71
C ASN A 80 27.72 15.99 22.15
N ALA A 81 28.89 15.73 22.74
CA ALA A 81 29.79 14.64 22.35
C ALA A 81 29.23 13.25 22.71
N GLU A 82 28.45 13.13 23.79
CA GLU A 82 27.80 11.87 24.18
C GLU A 82 26.72 11.46 23.19
N GLU A 83 26.01 12.45 22.64
CA GLU A 83 25.01 12.30 21.58
C GLU A 83 25.64 12.36 20.18
N ARG A 84 26.97 12.37 20.07
CA ARG A 84 27.70 12.35 18.80
C ARG A 84 27.27 13.45 17.82
N GLY A 85 26.89 14.61 18.33
CA GLY A 85 26.50 15.75 17.50
C GLY A 85 25.05 15.74 17.03
N ALA A 86 24.26 14.70 17.30
CA ALA A 86 22.90 14.59 16.80
C ALA A 86 21.95 13.89 17.80
N ARG A 87 20.79 14.50 18.01
CA ARG A 87 19.69 13.91 18.77
C ARG A 87 18.61 13.47 17.79
N MET A 88 18.14 12.24 17.96
CA MET A 88 17.11 11.62 17.13
C MET A 88 16.02 11.10 18.04
N LYS A 89 14.75 11.40 17.72
CA LYS A 89 13.58 10.90 18.44
C LYS A 89 12.52 10.48 17.42
N SER A 90 11.68 9.54 17.84
CA SER A 90 10.47 9.16 17.11
C SER A 90 9.33 9.04 18.10
N VAL A 91 8.16 9.57 17.73
CA VAL A 91 6.92 9.48 18.52
C VAL A 91 5.88 8.81 17.64
N GLY A 92 5.25 7.75 18.12
CA GLY A 92 4.32 6.98 17.33
C GLY A 92 3.04 6.60 18.05
N ILE A 93 2.07 6.13 17.27
CA ILE A 93 0.79 5.59 17.71
C ILE A 93 0.50 4.27 17.00
N ILE A 94 -0.24 3.39 17.67
CA ILE A 94 -0.70 2.11 17.12
C ILE A 94 -2.23 2.16 17.02
N CYS A 95 -2.76 1.83 15.84
CA CYS A 95 -4.19 1.79 15.56
C CYS A 95 -4.60 0.45 14.95
N THR A 96 -5.89 0.11 15.04
CA THR A 96 -6.46 -1.10 14.41
C THR A 96 -6.75 -0.93 12.92
N LYS A 97 -6.68 0.30 12.41
CA LYS A 97 -6.92 0.64 11.00
C LYS A 97 -5.88 1.64 10.52
N TYR A 98 -5.22 1.36 9.40
CA TYR A 98 -4.26 2.31 8.83
C TYR A 98 -4.92 3.62 8.38
N THR A 99 -6.22 3.60 8.06
CA THR A 99 -6.91 4.77 7.53
C THR A 99 -7.21 5.85 8.54
N SER A 100 -7.16 5.57 9.84
CA SER A 100 -7.26 6.61 10.87
C SER A 100 -5.91 7.25 11.21
N LEU A 101 -4.79 6.68 10.76
CA LEU A 101 -3.46 7.14 11.16
C LEU A 101 -3.22 8.62 10.86
N HIS A 102 -3.71 9.09 9.71
CA HIS A 102 -3.54 10.47 9.28
C HIS A 102 -4.15 11.51 10.24
N GLU A 103 -5.16 11.13 11.04
CA GLU A 103 -5.77 12.02 12.04
C GLU A 103 -4.79 12.38 13.16
N HIS A 104 -3.79 11.54 13.38
CA HIS A 104 -2.80 11.69 14.44
C HIS A 104 -1.53 12.41 13.97
N GLN A 105 -1.33 12.57 12.65
CA GLN A 105 -0.07 13.01 12.06
C GLN A 105 0.41 14.36 12.61
N ASP A 106 -0.43 15.41 12.57
CA ASP A 106 -0.05 16.75 13.03
C ASP A 106 0.34 16.76 14.51
N PHE A 107 -0.39 16.00 15.34
CA PHE A 107 -0.11 15.91 16.76
C PHE A 107 1.23 15.23 16.99
N LEU A 108 1.49 14.08 16.35
CA LEU A 108 2.75 13.36 16.48
C LEU A 108 3.94 14.20 16.02
N GLU A 109 3.78 14.97 14.93
CA GLU A 109 4.81 15.89 14.44
C GLU A 109 5.16 16.99 15.45
N LEU A 110 4.14 17.60 16.07
CA LEU A 110 4.35 18.58 17.13
C LEU A 110 5.03 17.94 18.34
N GLN A 111 4.60 16.74 18.72
CA GLN A 111 5.10 16.05 19.91
C GLN A 111 6.53 15.56 19.73
N VAL A 112 6.93 15.05 18.56
CA VAL A 112 8.33 14.64 18.33
C VAL A 112 9.27 15.85 18.46
N LYS A 113 8.86 17.01 17.92
CA LYS A 113 9.61 18.27 18.06
C LYS A 113 9.68 18.70 19.54
N TYR A 114 8.61 18.53 20.31
CA TYR A 114 8.58 18.84 21.74
C TYR A 114 9.52 17.95 22.56
N VAL A 115 9.43 16.62 22.44
CA VAL A 115 10.26 15.68 23.22
C VAL A 115 11.74 15.72 22.82
N LEU A 116 12.03 16.16 21.59
CA LEU A 116 13.40 16.39 21.12
C LEU A 116 14.08 17.55 21.86
N GLU A 117 13.31 18.59 22.19
CA GLU A 117 13.77 19.75 22.97
C GLU A 117 13.72 19.50 24.48
N LYS A 118 12.59 18.99 24.98
CA LYS A 118 12.32 18.79 26.41
C LYS A 118 12.23 17.30 26.72
N GLN A 119 13.35 16.74 27.17
CA GLN A 119 13.45 15.32 27.49
C GLN A 119 12.53 14.93 28.67
N TYR A 120 12.00 13.70 28.62
CA TYR A 120 11.21 13.08 29.69
C TYR A 120 9.87 13.77 30.03
N GLN A 121 9.30 14.55 29.10
CA GLN A 121 7.99 15.19 29.29
C GLN A 121 6.93 14.61 28.35
N TYR A 122 6.02 13.80 28.91
CA TYR A 122 5.03 13.02 28.13
C TYR A 122 3.56 13.33 28.48
N HIS A 123 3.28 14.44 29.19
CA HIS A 123 1.94 14.75 29.67
C HIS A 123 0.89 14.87 28.54
N ASP A 124 1.27 15.52 27.44
CA ASP A 124 0.39 15.69 26.28
C ASP A 124 0.14 14.34 25.59
N LEU A 125 1.16 13.48 25.48
CA LEU A 125 1.02 12.12 24.94
C LEU A 125 0.06 11.27 25.78
N ILE A 126 0.16 11.36 27.11
CA ILE A 126 -0.75 10.68 28.04
C ILE A 126 -2.19 11.18 27.84
N SER A 127 -2.37 12.51 27.83
CA SER A 127 -3.68 13.13 27.65
C SER A 127 -4.30 12.74 26.30
N TYR A 128 -3.49 12.69 25.25
CA TYR A 128 -3.91 12.26 23.92
C TYR A 128 -4.35 10.80 23.91
N TYR A 129 -3.55 9.90 24.50
CA TYR A 129 -3.92 8.49 24.63
C TYR A 129 -5.28 8.32 25.31
N PHE A 130 -5.52 8.97 26.47
CA PHE A 130 -6.80 8.85 27.16
C PHE A 130 -7.98 9.46 26.38
N THR A 131 -7.73 10.45 25.53
CA THR A 131 -8.73 11.05 24.65
C THR A 131 -9.15 10.08 23.54
N TYR A 132 -8.19 9.37 22.93
CA TYR A 132 -8.43 8.56 21.72
C TYR A 132 -8.58 7.05 21.98
N ARG A 133 -8.13 6.51 23.12
CA ARG A 133 -8.19 5.07 23.45
C ARG A 133 -9.57 4.44 23.37
N ASN A 134 -10.62 5.25 23.54
CA ASN A 134 -12.02 4.82 23.54
C ASN A 134 -12.82 5.38 22.36
N CYS A 135 -12.18 6.03 21.38
CA CYS A 135 -12.89 6.59 20.22
C CYS A 135 -13.28 5.45 19.26
N PRO A 136 -14.55 5.02 19.20
CA PRO A 136 -14.97 4.00 18.28
C PRO A 136 -15.21 4.70 16.93
N ASN A 137 -14.37 4.43 15.94
CA ASN A 137 -14.59 4.84 14.55
C ASN A 137 -14.74 6.36 14.31
N ARG A 138 -13.76 7.19 14.70
CA ARG A 138 -13.62 8.48 14.00
C ARG A 138 -13.09 8.21 12.59
N ASN A 139 -13.86 8.69 11.62
CA ASN A 139 -13.68 8.60 10.18
C ASN A 139 -13.25 7.25 9.62
N ASN A 140 -14.23 6.38 9.44
CA ASN A 140 -14.24 5.71 8.15
C ASN A 140 -14.75 6.74 7.11
N ALA A 141 -13.89 7.66 6.67
CA ALA A 141 -14.22 8.43 5.47
C ALA A 141 -14.31 7.38 4.35
N PHE A 142 -15.53 7.14 3.91
CA PHE A 142 -15.84 6.13 2.92
C PHE A 142 -16.13 6.84 1.62
N ILE A 143 -15.44 6.45 0.55
CA ILE A 143 -15.83 6.86 -0.78
C ILE A 143 -17.01 5.98 -1.19
N GLU A 144 -18.21 6.57 -1.28
CA GLU A 144 -19.35 5.91 -1.90
C GLU A 144 -19.25 6.10 -3.42
N ILE A 145 -18.97 5.02 -4.15
CA ILE A 145 -19.06 5.01 -5.62
C ILE A 145 -20.47 4.52 -5.97
N LYS A 146 -21.35 5.44 -6.35
CA LYS A 146 -22.68 5.11 -6.90
C LYS A 146 -22.51 4.89 -8.40
N ASP A 147 -22.72 3.66 -8.86
CA ASP A 147 -22.89 3.38 -10.29
C ASP A 147 -24.31 3.79 -10.72
N THR A 148 -24.45 4.36 -11.91
CA THR A 148 -25.74 4.85 -12.44
C THR A 148 -26.52 3.82 -13.25
N ASP A 149 -25.97 2.65 -13.58
CA ASP A 149 -26.58 1.74 -14.58
C ASP A 149 -26.89 0.31 -14.12
N ASP A 150 -26.64 -0.09 -12.86
CA ASP A 150 -27.10 -1.40 -12.35
C ASP A 150 -27.44 -1.31 -10.85
N GLU A 151 -28.73 -1.38 -10.52
CA GLU A 151 -29.31 -1.16 -9.19
C GLU A 151 -28.92 -2.18 -8.09
N VAL A 152 -27.95 -3.07 -8.33
CA VAL A 152 -27.56 -4.09 -7.34
C VAL A 152 -26.04 -4.33 -7.34
N LYS A 153 -25.43 -4.10 -6.16
CA LYS A 153 -24.27 -4.80 -5.54
C LYS A 153 -22.90 -4.15 -5.31
N TYR A 154 -22.66 -2.85 -5.48
CA TYR A 154 -21.36 -2.26 -5.10
C TYR A 154 -21.42 -1.03 -4.18
N LYS A 155 -21.96 -1.20 -2.96
CA LYS A 155 -21.62 -0.30 -1.85
C LYS A 155 -20.25 -0.67 -1.28
N LYS A 156 -19.18 -0.48 -2.06
CA LYS A 156 -17.82 -0.66 -1.51
C LYS A 156 -17.41 0.62 -0.81
N HIS A 157 -17.05 0.44 0.44
CA HIS A 157 -16.61 1.46 1.37
C HIS A 157 -15.08 1.52 1.28
N PHE A 158 -14.51 2.48 0.54
CA PHE A 158 -13.06 2.63 0.46
C PHE A 158 -12.57 3.39 1.68
N SER A 159 -11.62 2.81 2.39
CA SER A 159 -10.97 3.48 3.51
C SER A 159 -9.92 4.44 2.94
N VAL A 160 -10.07 5.74 3.23
CA VAL A 160 -9.19 6.80 2.70
C VAL A 160 -7.99 7.02 3.64
N LEU A 161 -6.77 7.02 3.11
CA LEU A 161 -5.58 7.51 3.81
C LEU A 161 -5.21 8.88 3.24
N LYS A 162 -5.60 9.97 3.91
CA LYS A 162 -5.25 11.32 3.46
C LYS A 162 -3.86 11.70 3.93
N ILE A 163 -2.91 11.83 3.02
CA ILE A 163 -1.62 12.46 3.34
C ILE A 163 -1.67 13.93 2.99
N ARG A 164 -1.31 14.78 3.96
CA ARG A 164 -1.38 16.24 3.83
C ARG A 164 -0.21 16.86 3.08
N HIS A 165 0.74 16.05 2.62
CA HIS A 165 1.94 16.52 1.93
C HIS A 165 1.75 16.49 0.40
N PRO A 166 2.14 17.55 -0.35
CA PRO A 166 1.92 17.62 -1.80
C PRO A 166 2.58 16.47 -2.57
N VAL A 167 3.73 15.94 -2.12
CA VAL A 167 4.41 14.76 -2.72
C VAL A 167 3.66 13.44 -2.49
N GLY A 168 2.69 13.42 -1.58
CA GLY A 168 1.79 12.31 -1.27
C GLY A 168 0.40 12.51 -1.86
N CYS A 169 0.31 13.04 -3.07
CA CYS A 169 -0.95 13.20 -3.80
C CYS A 169 -1.07 12.10 -4.88
N PHE A 170 -2.27 11.54 -5.02
CA PHE A 170 -2.53 10.41 -5.93
C PHE A 170 -2.22 10.75 -7.39
N SER A 171 -2.56 11.96 -7.84
CA SER A 171 -2.23 12.44 -9.19
C SER A 171 -0.73 12.45 -9.48
N GLN A 172 0.10 12.88 -8.50
CA GLN A 172 1.55 12.86 -8.65
C GLN A 172 2.10 11.43 -8.69
N PHE A 173 1.50 10.50 -7.95
CA PHE A 173 1.86 9.08 -8.02
C PHE A 173 1.58 8.49 -9.40
N ILE A 174 0.41 8.77 -9.99
CA ILE A 174 0.08 8.34 -11.36
C ILE A 174 1.04 8.98 -12.37
N ALA A 175 1.29 10.29 -12.28
CA ALA A 175 2.22 10.99 -13.16
C ALA A 175 3.66 10.48 -13.01
N TYR A 176 4.07 10.11 -11.79
CA TYR A 176 5.41 9.60 -11.51
C TYR A 176 5.69 8.28 -12.21
N PHE A 177 4.74 7.34 -12.26
CA PHE A 177 4.92 6.08 -12.99
C PHE A 177 4.54 6.20 -14.48
N GLY A 178 3.66 7.15 -14.84
CA GLY A 178 3.16 7.28 -16.20
C GLY A 178 2.61 5.95 -16.72
N VAL A 179 3.00 5.54 -17.92
CA VAL A 179 2.53 4.28 -18.53
C VAL A 179 2.93 3.04 -17.74
N SER A 180 4.04 3.07 -16.98
CA SER A 180 4.48 1.90 -16.20
C SER A 180 3.55 1.59 -15.03
N ILE A 181 2.61 2.48 -14.68
CA ILE A 181 1.57 2.19 -13.70
C ILE A 181 0.74 0.97 -14.09
N PHE A 182 0.53 0.76 -15.40
CA PHE A 182 -0.23 -0.39 -15.89
C PHE A 182 0.55 -1.70 -15.81
N VAL A 183 1.88 -1.65 -15.73
CA VAL A 183 2.68 -2.83 -15.36
C VAL A 183 2.42 -3.18 -13.91
N LEU A 184 2.57 -2.21 -12.99
CA LEU A 184 2.32 -2.44 -11.56
C LEU A 184 0.89 -2.93 -11.30
N TRP A 185 -0.10 -2.30 -11.94
CA TRP A 185 -1.50 -2.70 -11.91
C TRP A 185 -1.75 -4.15 -12.34
N LYS A 186 -1.11 -4.62 -13.43
CA LYS A 186 -1.20 -6.03 -13.83
C LYS A 186 -0.68 -6.95 -12.71
N PHE A 187 0.48 -6.64 -12.12
CA PHE A 187 1.03 -7.43 -11.02
C PHE A 187 0.19 -7.40 -9.74
N LEU A 188 -0.50 -6.28 -9.49
CA LEU A 188 -1.45 -6.14 -8.39
C LEU A 188 -2.68 -7.02 -8.57
N LEU A 189 -3.28 -7.05 -9.77
CA LEU A 189 -4.38 -7.97 -10.10
C LEU A 189 -3.94 -9.44 -10.02
N LEU A 190 -2.67 -9.73 -10.31
CA LEU A 190 -2.07 -11.06 -10.13
C LEU A 190 -1.64 -11.35 -8.68
N LYS A 191 -1.96 -10.46 -7.73
CA LYS A 191 -1.64 -10.59 -6.30
C LYS A 191 -0.16 -10.86 -6.02
N LYS A 192 0.75 -10.27 -6.79
CA LYS A 192 2.17 -10.50 -6.62
C LYS A 192 2.77 -9.70 -5.46
N ARG A 193 3.89 -10.17 -4.94
CA ARG A 193 4.67 -9.53 -3.87
C ARG A 193 5.50 -8.38 -4.43
N ILE A 194 5.12 -7.15 -4.15
CA ILE A 194 5.74 -5.93 -4.69
C ILE A 194 6.53 -5.23 -3.58
N LEU A 195 7.84 -5.10 -3.77
CA LEU A 195 8.74 -4.39 -2.86
C LEU A 195 9.25 -3.11 -3.51
N LEU A 196 8.87 -1.96 -2.96
CA LEU A 196 9.36 -0.64 -3.34
C LEU A 196 10.64 -0.32 -2.57
N PHE A 197 11.69 0.14 -3.25
CA PHE A 197 12.88 0.66 -2.61
C PHE A 197 12.94 2.18 -2.72
N ALA A 198 13.15 2.84 -1.59
CA ALA A 198 13.64 4.22 -1.58
C ALA A 198 14.38 4.53 -0.26
N PRO A 199 15.42 5.38 -0.29
CA PRO A 199 15.99 5.93 0.94
C PRO A 199 14.97 6.84 1.66
N PRO A 200 15.18 7.15 2.95
CA PRO A 200 14.38 8.14 3.66
C PRO A 200 14.35 9.49 2.93
N PRO A 201 13.22 10.23 2.97
CA PRO A 201 12.04 9.98 3.80
C PRO A 201 11.10 8.90 3.25
N VAL A 202 10.59 8.05 4.14
CA VAL A 202 9.78 6.87 3.84
C VAL A 202 8.28 7.20 3.72
N GLY A 203 7.80 8.28 4.34
CA GLY A 203 6.37 8.59 4.37
C GLY A 203 5.72 8.67 2.99
N ALA A 204 6.42 9.25 2.02
CA ALA A 204 5.97 9.29 0.63
C ALA A 204 5.91 7.89 -0.02
N GLN A 205 6.78 6.95 0.38
CA GLN A 205 6.72 5.57 -0.13
C GLN A 205 5.60 4.78 0.54
N CYS A 206 5.35 4.96 1.84
CA CYS A 206 4.18 4.37 2.50
C CYS A 206 2.89 4.82 1.83
N TYR A 207 2.80 6.08 1.38
CA TYR A 207 1.68 6.54 0.58
C TYR A 207 1.55 5.81 -0.75
N ARG A 208 2.66 5.60 -1.45
CA ARG A 208 2.65 4.88 -2.74
C ARG A 208 2.22 3.44 -2.56
N VAL A 209 2.60 2.78 -1.46
CA VAL A 209 2.08 1.46 -1.08
C VAL A 209 0.55 1.50 -0.98
N TYR A 210 0.02 2.50 -0.28
CA TYR A 210 -1.43 2.72 -0.20
C TYR A 210 -2.08 2.92 -1.58
N CYS A 211 -1.57 3.84 -2.40
CA CYS A 211 -2.12 4.12 -3.73
C CYS A 211 -2.10 2.88 -4.64
N LEU A 212 -1.02 2.08 -4.60
CA LEU A 212 -0.93 0.84 -5.36
C LEU A 212 -2.03 -0.14 -4.95
N GLY A 213 -2.25 -0.33 -3.65
CA GLY A 213 -3.31 -1.22 -3.15
C GLY A 213 -4.70 -0.84 -3.66
N LEU A 214 -4.93 0.45 -3.96
CA LEU A 214 -6.20 0.92 -4.48
C LEU A 214 -6.46 0.56 -5.95
N LEU A 215 -5.41 0.35 -6.76
CA LEU A 215 -5.54 0.10 -8.21
C LEU A 215 -6.14 -1.27 -8.53
N ALA A 216 -6.05 -2.22 -7.61
CA ALA A 216 -6.51 -3.61 -7.80
C ALA A 216 -8.00 -3.81 -7.49
N ASN A 217 -8.69 -2.78 -7.00
CA ASN A 217 -10.06 -2.93 -6.51
C ASN A 217 -11.05 -3.34 -7.62
N HIS A 218 -11.92 -4.32 -7.34
CA HIS A 218 -12.95 -4.79 -8.28
C HIS A 218 -14.19 -5.36 -7.56
N GLY A 219 -15.25 -5.68 -8.30
CA GLY A 219 -16.52 -6.17 -7.73
C GLY A 219 -16.67 -7.69 -7.55
N TYR A 220 -15.92 -8.48 -8.33
CA TYR A 220 -16.27 -9.88 -8.56
C TYR A 220 -15.95 -10.90 -7.45
N ASP A 221 -14.95 -10.68 -6.60
CA ASP A 221 -14.57 -11.62 -5.54
C ASP A 221 -14.12 -10.84 -4.30
N LEU A 222 -14.98 -10.72 -3.29
CA LEU A 222 -14.70 -9.93 -2.10
C LEU A 222 -13.48 -10.46 -1.31
N HIS A 223 -13.25 -11.78 -1.29
CA HIS A 223 -12.10 -12.35 -0.58
C HIS A 223 -10.80 -12.06 -1.33
N ARG A 224 -10.83 -12.11 -2.66
CA ARG A 224 -9.65 -11.84 -3.49
C ARG A 224 -9.43 -10.37 -3.83
N ASN A 225 -10.35 -9.49 -3.47
CA ASN A 225 -10.28 -8.05 -3.74
C ASN A 225 -9.44 -7.26 -2.71
N PHE A 226 -8.92 -7.92 -1.67
CA PHE A 226 -8.00 -7.30 -0.73
C PHE A 226 -6.55 -7.51 -1.15
N VAL A 227 -5.79 -6.42 -1.11
CA VAL A 227 -4.33 -6.43 -1.25
C VAL A 227 -3.72 -6.17 0.13
N ASN A 228 -2.66 -6.90 0.46
CA ASN A 228 -2.00 -6.77 1.75
C ASN A 228 -0.97 -5.64 1.72
N ASN A 229 -1.31 -4.50 2.33
CA ASN A 229 -0.43 -3.34 2.42
C ASN A 229 0.38 -3.40 3.72
N LEU A 230 1.63 -3.88 3.62
CA LEU A 230 2.53 -3.96 4.78
C LEU A 230 3.17 -2.61 5.14
N PHE A 231 3.11 -1.65 4.21
CA PHE A 231 3.83 -0.38 4.30
C PHE A 231 5.34 -0.60 4.49
N TYR A 232 5.97 -0.04 5.51
CA TYR A 232 7.41 -0.17 5.71
C TYR A 232 7.81 -1.55 6.24
N VAL A 233 8.83 -2.16 5.61
CA VAL A 233 9.45 -3.42 6.02
C VAL A 233 10.98 -3.30 6.02
N ASN A 234 11.63 -4.10 6.85
CA ASN A 234 13.09 -4.19 6.95
C ASN A 234 13.58 -5.65 6.84
N VAL A 235 14.90 -5.87 6.90
CA VAL A 235 15.49 -7.23 6.84
C VAL A 235 14.97 -8.16 7.94
N GLY A 236 14.52 -7.62 9.08
CA GLY A 236 13.88 -8.39 10.14
C GLY A 236 12.58 -9.07 9.70
N ASN A 237 11.94 -8.58 8.63
CA ASN A 237 10.73 -9.18 8.06
C ASN A 237 11.03 -10.27 7.00
N LEU A 238 12.29 -10.52 6.64
CA LEU A 238 12.66 -11.36 5.49
C LEU A 238 11.97 -12.74 5.49
N LEU A 239 11.98 -13.45 6.63
CA LEU A 239 11.36 -14.76 6.74
C LEU A 239 9.84 -14.71 6.57
N ALA A 240 9.18 -13.67 7.09
CA ALA A 240 7.75 -13.48 6.89
C ALA A 240 7.44 -13.21 5.42
N LEU A 241 8.17 -12.28 4.78
CA LEU A 241 7.98 -11.90 3.37
C LEU A 241 8.11 -13.09 2.41
N GLN A 242 9.03 -14.02 2.69
CA GLN A 242 9.21 -15.24 1.89
C GLN A 242 7.99 -16.17 1.92
N ASN A 243 7.22 -16.17 3.00
CA ASN A 243 6.09 -17.07 3.22
C ASN A 243 4.72 -16.45 2.89
N MET A 244 4.67 -15.16 2.58
CA MET A 244 3.43 -14.50 2.20
C MET A 244 3.10 -14.76 0.74
N ASP A 245 1.82 -14.95 0.42
CA ASP A 245 1.38 -15.14 -0.97
C ASP A 245 1.39 -13.83 -1.78
N SER A 246 1.13 -12.71 -1.09
CA SER A 246 0.93 -11.40 -1.71
C SER A 246 1.18 -10.28 -0.70
N PHE A 247 1.85 -9.22 -1.14
CA PHE A 247 1.98 -7.98 -0.37
C PHE A 247 2.39 -6.80 -1.25
N ILE A 248 2.17 -5.60 -0.75
CA ILE A 248 2.86 -4.38 -1.19
C ILE A 248 3.57 -3.79 0.02
N ALA A 249 4.87 -3.53 -0.14
CA ALA A 249 5.70 -2.97 0.92
C ALA A 249 6.72 -1.99 0.35
N CYS A 250 7.28 -1.14 1.20
CA CYS A 250 8.44 -0.31 0.90
C CYS A 250 9.57 -0.57 1.90
N THR A 251 10.80 -0.35 1.47
CA THR A 251 11.99 -0.52 2.31
C THR A 251 13.08 0.50 1.95
N THR A 252 13.92 0.81 2.94
CA THR A 252 15.16 1.59 2.75
C THR A 252 16.39 0.71 2.62
N GLU A 253 16.24 -0.62 2.78
CA GLU A 253 17.35 -1.54 2.91
C GLU A 253 17.70 -2.21 1.58
N SER A 254 18.75 -1.71 0.94
CA SER A 254 19.23 -2.22 -0.35
C SER A 254 19.64 -3.69 -0.32
N ILE A 255 19.93 -4.27 0.84
CA ILE A 255 20.25 -5.69 0.98
C ILE A 255 19.11 -6.60 0.51
N LEU A 256 17.85 -6.15 0.63
CA LEU A 256 16.68 -6.90 0.19
C LEU A 256 16.67 -7.08 -1.34
N TYR A 257 17.34 -6.23 -2.11
CA TYR A 257 17.51 -6.41 -3.56
C TYR A 257 18.12 -7.77 -3.94
N ASN A 258 19.02 -8.30 -3.11
CA ASN A 258 19.68 -9.58 -3.36
C ASN A 258 18.86 -10.78 -2.86
N LYS A 259 17.68 -10.54 -2.27
CA LYS A 259 16.78 -11.54 -1.69
C LYS A 259 15.56 -11.77 -2.59
N GLN A 260 15.81 -12.19 -3.83
CA GLN A 260 14.79 -12.34 -4.87
C GLN A 260 13.71 -13.37 -4.53
N GLU A 261 13.94 -14.23 -3.54
CA GLU A 261 12.94 -15.15 -3.00
C GLU A 261 11.85 -14.44 -2.16
N ALA A 262 12.11 -13.22 -1.68
CA ALA A 262 11.21 -12.47 -0.80
C ALA A 262 10.15 -11.64 -1.55
N TYR A 263 10.28 -11.47 -2.87
CA TYR A 263 9.36 -10.66 -3.67
C TYR A 263 9.26 -11.18 -5.11
N ASP A 264 8.21 -10.76 -5.82
CA ASP A 264 8.04 -11.04 -7.25
C ASP A 264 8.42 -9.83 -8.11
N LEU A 265 8.22 -8.62 -7.59
CA LEU A 265 8.61 -7.35 -8.18
C LEU A 265 9.46 -6.52 -7.22
N TYR A 266 10.59 -6.02 -7.71
CA TYR A 266 11.36 -4.97 -7.07
C TYR A 266 11.21 -3.68 -7.86
N VAL A 267 10.84 -2.60 -7.18
CA VAL A 267 10.64 -1.29 -7.81
C VAL A 267 11.63 -0.30 -7.22
N ASN A 268 12.52 0.22 -8.05
CA ASN A 268 13.46 1.27 -7.66
C ASN A 268 13.24 2.47 -8.56
N LYS A 269 12.70 3.55 -7.96
CA LYS A 269 12.19 4.71 -8.71
C LYS A 269 11.11 4.27 -9.70
N GLN A 270 11.35 4.40 -11.01
CA GLN A 270 10.48 3.94 -12.09
C GLN A 270 10.93 2.59 -12.68
N SER A 271 12.08 2.06 -12.27
CA SER A 271 12.56 0.74 -12.71
C SER A 271 11.72 -0.34 -12.05
N ILE A 272 11.18 -1.26 -12.86
CA ILE A 272 10.42 -2.43 -12.41
C ILE A 272 11.20 -3.66 -12.81
N GLU A 273 11.68 -4.40 -11.81
CA GLU A 273 12.48 -5.61 -11.99
C GLU A 273 11.68 -6.82 -11.51
N CYS A 274 11.53 -7.82 -12.38
CA CYS A 274 10.86 -9.07 -12.06
C CYS A 274 11.86 -10.23 -12.21
N PRO A 275 12.26 -10.88 -11.10
CA PRO A 275 13.18 -12.03 -11.14
C PRO A 275 12.62 -13.23 -11.92
N SER A 276 11.29 -13.42 -11.90
CA SER A 276 10.61 -14.54 -12.56
C SER A 276 10.68 -14.42 -14.08
N GLN A 277 11.27 -15.41 -14.75
CA GLN A 277 11.32 -15.47 -16.22
C GLN A 277 9.92 -15.59 -16.84
N ARG A 278 9.01 -16.36 -16.21
CA ARG A 278 7.62 -16.52 -16.66
C ARG A 278 6.88 -15.18 -16.67
N LEU A 279 7.01 -14.40 -15.60
CA LEU A 279 6.30 -13.13 -15.43
C LEU A 279 7.01 -11.93 -16.05
N LYS A 280 8.28 -12.06 -16.45
CA LYS A 280 9.04 -11.00 -17.14
C LYS A 280 8.37 -10.50 -18.42
N HIS A 281 7.51 -11.29 -19.05
CA HIS A 281 6.72 -10.84 -20.20
C HIS A 281 5.65 -9.81 -19.82
N VAL A 282 5.10 -9.90 -18.60
CA VAL A 282 4.05 -9.00 -18.10
C VAL A 282 4.61 -7.59 -17.84
N THR A 283 5.93 -7.46 -17.60
CA THR A 283 6.59 -6.16 -17.39
C THR A 283 6.79 -5.35 -18.67
N LYS A 284 6.57 -5.96 -19.85
CA LYS A 284 6.72 -5.26 -21.12
C LYS A 284 5.51 -4.35 -21.36
N ILE A 285 5.79 -3.06 -21.50
CA ILE A 285 4.81 -2.06 -21.94
C ILE A 285 4.43 -2.35 -23.40
N ASN A 286 3.14 -2.31 -23.70
CA ASN A 286 2.58 -2.50 -25.03
C ASN A 286 1.62 -1.34 -25.43
N SER A 287 1.07 -1.39 -26.64
CA SER A 287 0.17 -0.34 -27.15
C SER A 287 -1.08 -0.16 -26.29
N ALA A 288 -1.64 -1.24 -25.76
CA ALA A 288 -2.82 -1.17 -24.90
C ALA A 288 -2.52 -0.47 -23.56
N ASP A 289 -1.28 -0.54 -23.05
CA ASP A 289 -0.86 0.27 -21.89
C ASP A 289 -0.88 1.77 -22.20
N TYR A 290 -0.40 2.18 -23.38
CA TYR A 290 -0.47 3.58 -23.83
C TYR A 290 -1.91 4.04 -24.04
N ASP A 291 -2.76 3.20 -24.62
CA ASP A 291 -4.19 3.51 -24.81
C ASP A 291 -4.90 3.69 -23.46
N ARG A 292 -4.61 2.81 -22.48
CA ARG A 292 -5.12 2.94 -21.10
C ARG A 292 -4.64 4.24 -20.46
N CYS A 293 -3.36 4.59 -20.62
CA CYS A 293 -2.80 5.83 -20.08
C CYS A 293 -3.45 7.07 -20.72
N SER A 294 -3.66 7.07 -22.03
CA SER A 294 -4.35 8.17 -22.72
C SER A 294 -5.79 8.33 -22.25
N ARG A 295 -6.52 7.22 -22.06
CA ARG A 295 -7.87 7.25 -21.49
C ARG A 295 -7.89 7.78 -20.06
N LEU A 296 -6.90 7.42 -19.24
CA LEU A 296 -6.79 7.93 -17.87
C LEU A 296 -6.56 9.45 -17.84
N CYS A 297 -5.69 9.97 -18.71
CA CYS A 297 -5.47 11.41 -18.84
C CYS A 297 -6.75 12.15 -19.28
N LYS A 298 -7.44 11.65 -20.32
CA LYS A 298 -8.70 12.24 -20.79
C LYS A 298 -9.79 12.21 -19.73
N TYR A 299 -9.95 11.07 -19.04
CA TYR A 299 -10.89 10.93 -17.93
C TYR A 299 -10.60 11.97 -16.84
N SER A 300 -9.33 12.20 -16.52
CA SER A 300 -8.94 13.24 -15.56
C SER A 300 -9.32 14.65 -16.02
N GLU A 301 -9.04 15.00 -17.28
CA GLU A 301 -9.35 16.33 -17.86
C GLU A 301 -10.86 16.60 -17.91
N GLU A 302 -11.67 15.61 -18.28
CA GLU A 302 -13.13 15.70 -18.35
C GLU A 302 -13.75 15.95 -16.96
N GLN A 303 -13.28 15.25 -15.93
CA GLN A 303 -13.78 15.43 -14.56
C GLN A 303 -13.43 16.81 -14.00
N LEU A 304 -12.21 17.32 -14.27
CA LEU A 304 -11.79 18.69 -13.93
C LEU A 304 -12.63 19.76 -14.64
N SER A 305 -13.03 19.51 -15.89
CA SER A 305 -13.80 20.45 -16.72
C SER A 305 -15.29 20.49 -16.37
N SER A 306 -15.82 19.44 -15.74
CA SER A 306 -17.26 19.29 -15.46
C SER A 306 -17.80 20.23 -14.37
N GLY A 307 -16.95 21.02 -13.70
CA GLY A 307 -17.36 21.98 -12.67
C GLY A 307 -17.93 21.34 -11.40
N LEU A 308 -17.95 20.01 -11.31
CA LEU A 308 -18.06 19.31 -10.03
C LEU A 308 -16.83 19.73 -9.22
N GLU A 309 -17.02 20.26 -8.01
CA GLU A 309 -15.92 20.42 -7.06
C GLU A 309 -15.17 19.09 -7.02
N VAL A 310 -13.94 19.06 -7.53
CA VAL A 310 -13.06 17.89 -7.42
C VAL A 310 -12.81 17.71 -5.94
N THR A 311 -13.69 16.97 -5.29
CA THR A 311 -13.69 16.82 -3.84
C THR A 311 -12.68 15.76 -3.41
N ASP A 312 -12.16 14.94 -4.34
CA ASP A 312 -10.96 14.12 -4.16
C ASP A 312 -10.47 13.59 -5.53
N ASP A 313 -9.28 13.99 -5.99
CA ASP A 313 -8.65 13.43 -7.21
C ASP A 313 -8.39 11.93 -7.06
N GLU A 314 -8.14 11.47 -5.84
CA GLU A 314 -8.04 10.06 -5.47
C GLU A 314 -9.28 9.24 -5.88
N VAL A 315 -10.50 9.73 -5.58
CA VAL A 315 -11.76 9.03 -5.91
C VAL A 315 -11.88 8.77 -7.40
N MET A 316 -11.52 9.77 -8.19
CA MET A 316 -11.56 9.70 -9.65
C MET A 316 -10.64 8.60 -10.18
N TYR A 317 -9.38 8.57 -9.73
CA TYR A 317 -8.45 7.52 -10.15
C TYR A 317 -8.93 6.13 -9.71
N ILE A 318 -9.41 6.00 -8.47
CA ILE A 318 -9.97 4.73 -7.97
C ILE A 318 -11.11 4.24 -8.87
N ARG A 319 -12.05 5.13 -9.25
CA ARG A 319 -13.17 4.80 -10.15
C ARG A 319 -12.67 4.28 -11.49
N PHE A 320 -11.74 4.97 -12.13
CA PHE A 320 -11.18 4.54 -13.41
C PHE A 320 -10.64 3.11 -13.34
N PHE A 321 -9.82 2.79 -12.33
CA PHE A 321 -9.23 1.45 -12.18
C PHE A 321 -10.30 0.40 -11.84
N ILE A 322 -11.28 0.70 -11.01
CA ILE A 322 -12.41 -0.22 -10.73
C ILE A 322 -13.18 -0.54 -12.00
N GLU A 323 -13.50 0.45 -12.83
CA GLU A 323 -14.17 0.25 -14.11
C GLU A 323 -13.33 -0.63 -15.04
N GLN A 324 -12.01 -0.39 -15.12
CA GLN A 324 -11.11 -1.23 -15.93
C GLN A 324 -11.07 -2.67 -15.40
N ASN A 325 -10.97 -2.86 -14.09
CA ASN A 325 -10.91 -4.18 -13.47
C ASN A 325 -12.23 -4.95 -13.65
N ASN A 326 -13.36 -4.28 -13.39
CA ASN A 326 -14.69 -4.85 -13.56
C ASN A 326 -14.93 -5.23 -15.02
N ARG A 327 -14.47 -4.42 -15.97
CA ARG A 327 -14.54 -4.75 -17.40
C ARG A 327 -13.79 -6.04 -17.74
N ILE A 328 -12.59 -6.24 -17.19
CA ILE A 328 -11.84 -7.51 -17.35
C ILE A 328 -12.66 -8.68 -16.83
N PHE A 329 -13.07 -8.64 -15.56
CA PHE A 329 -13.78 -9.75 -14.94
C PHE A 329 -15.15 -10.00 -15.58
N LYS A 330 -15.88 -8.95 -15.99
CA LYS A 330 -17.16 -9.07 -16.71
C LYS A 330 -17.01 -9.93 -17.96
N VAL A 331 -15.98 -9.65 -18.78
CA VAL A 331 -15.70 -10.43 -19.98
C VAL A 331 -15.29 -11.86 -19.61
N LEU A 332 -14.36 -12.04 -18.66
CA LEU A 332 -13.91 -13.38 -18.26
C LEU A 332 -15.05 -14.28 -17.77
N TYR A 333 -15.90 -13.78 -16.86
CA TYR A 333 -17.06 -14.54 -16.36
C TYR A 333 -18.15 -14.72 -17.42
N GLY A 334 -18.31 -13.74 -18.32
CA GLY A 334 -19.18 -13.85 -19.49
C GLY A 334 -18.77 -15.02 -20.37
N VAL A 335 -17.49 -15.09 -20.75
CA VAL A 335 -16.94 -16.20 -21.56
C VAL A 335 -16.99 -17.53 -20.81
N ALA A 336 -16.76 -17.54 -19.49
CA ALA A 336 -16.80 -18.77 -18.70
C ALA A 336 -18.21 -19.40 -18.64
N SER A 337 -19.24 -18.59 -18.90
CA SER A 337 -20.64 -19.02 -18.98
C SER A 337 -21.03 -19.51 -20.39
N GLN A 338 -20.17 -19.34 -21.39
CA GLN A 338 -20.38 -19.85 -22.76
C GLN A 338 -20.01 -21.34 -22.83
N GLU A 339 -20.46 -22.02 -23.89
CA GLU A 339 -20.16 -23.44 -24.10
C GLU A 339 -18.70 -23.70 -24.49
N ASP A 340 -18.12 -22.85 -25.34
CA ASP A 340 -16.77 -22.98 -25.88
C ASP A 340 -15.68 -22.54 -24.89
N LYS A 341 -16.00 -21.56 -24.02
CA LYS A 341 -15.12 -21.04 -22.96
C LYS A 341 -13.77 -20.54 -23.49
N SER A 342 -13.77 -20.03 -24.73
CA SER A 342 -12.57 -19.64 -25.45
C SER A 342 -12.34 -18.13 -25.39
N ILE A 343 -11.19 -17.70 -24.87
CA ILE A 343 -10.80 -16.28 -24.94
C ILE A 343 -10.28 -15.97 -26.35
N THR A 344 -10.95 -15.06 -27.07
CA THR A 344 -10.61 -14.61 -28.42
C THR A 344 -9.86 -13.28 -28.40
N SER A 345 -9.27 -12.88 -29.53
CA SER A 345 -8.67 -11.54 -29.69
C SER A 345 -9.68 -10.41 -29.49
N ASN A 346 -10.96 -10.63 -29.80
CA ASN A 346 -12.01 -9.64 -29.56
C ASN A 346 -12.31 -9.51 -28.07
N HIS A 347 -12.37 -10.63 -27.33
CA HIS A 347 -12.50 -10.61 -25.86
C HIS A 347 -11.32 -9.86 -25.21
N MET A 348 -10.08 -10.07 -25.69
CA MET A 348 -8.90 -9.34 -25.20
C MET A 348 -9.02 -7.81 -25.42
N LYS A 349 -9.43 -7.39 -26.62
CA LYS A 349 -9.67 -5.96 -26.91
C LYS A 349 -10.85 -5.39 -26.12
N GLU A 350 -11.89 -6.19 -25.92
CA GLU A 350 -13.04 -5.83 -25.09
C GLU A 350 -12.61 -5.63 -23.64
N MET A 351 -11.67 -6.39 -23.10
CA MET A 351 -11.05 -6.14 -21.79
C MET A 351 -10.10 -4.92 -21.79
N GLY A 352 -9.86 -4.31 -22.95
CA GLY A 352 -8.90 -3.24 -23.12
C GLY A 352 -7.45 -3.71 -23.06
N LEU A 353 -7.17 -4.99 -23.33
CA LEU A 353 -5.85 -5.64 -23.29
C LEU A 353 -5.31 -5.92 -24.70
N ASP A 354 -3.99 -6.07 -24.82
CA ASP A 354 -3.37 -6.46 -26.09
C ASP A 354 -3.54 -7.99 -26.33
N PRO A 355 -4.11 -8.43 -27.46
CA PRO A 355 -4.38 -9.85 -27.72
C PRO A 355 -3.16 -10.77 -27.77
N ARG A 356 -1.94 -10.23 -27.92
CA ARG A 356 -0.71 -11.03 -28.00
C ARG A 356 0.13 -10.86 -26.75
N SER A 357 0.37 -9.62 -26.36
CA SER A 357 1.32 -9.23 -25.31
C SER A 357 0.77 -9.48 -23.91
N ASP A 358 -0.54 -9.30 -23.71
CA ASP A 358 -1.18 -9.50 -22.39
C ASP A 358 -1.73 -10.93 -22.19
N ARG A 359 -1.44 -11.88 -23.11
CA ARG A 359 -1.91 -13.28 -22.98
C ARG A 359 -1.39 -13.96 -21.72
N VAL A 360 -0.12 -13.73 -21.37
CA VAL A 360 0.47 -14.29 -20.16
C VAL A 360 -0.26 -13.75 -18.94
N PHE A 361 -0.48 -12.44 -18.87
CA PHE A 361 -1.23 -11.80 -17.79
C PHE A 361 -2.62 -12.41 -17.61
N VAL A 362 -3.39 -12.58 -18.70
CA VAL A 362 -4.73 -13.18 -18.62
C VAL A 362 -4.67 -14.64 -18.20
N SER A 363 -3.70 -15.41 -18.69
CA SER A 363 -3.52 -16.81 -18.29
C SER A 363 -3.25 -16.93 -16.78
N GLU A 364 -2.36 -16.11 -16.23
CA GLU A 364 -2.08 -16.07 -14.78
C GLU A 364 -3.33 -15.65 -13.99
N LEU A 365 -4.07 -14.66 -14.50
CA LEU A 365 -5.25 -14.12 -13.81
C LEU A 365 -6.37 -15.17 -13.72
N VAL A 366 -6.62 -15.88 -14.82
CA VAL A 366 -7.61 -16.94 -14.91
C VAL A 366 -7.26 -18.10 -13.98
N GLU A 367 -5.98 -18.49 -13.90
CA GLU A 367 -5.46 -19.49 -12.97
C GLU A 367 -5.63 -19.06 -11.51
N LEU A 368 -5.22 -17.83 -11.17
CA LEU A 368 -5.30 -17.28 -9.81
C LEU A 368 -6.74 -17.19 -9.30
N TYR A 369 -7.68 -16.81 -10.16
CA TYR A 369 -9.09 -16.64 -9.80
C TYR A 369 -9.92 -17.92 -9.98
N ASP A 370 -9.31 -19.04 -10.39
CA ASP A 370 -9.97 -20.32 -10.69
C ASP A 370 -11.14 -20.17 -11.69
N ILE A 371 -10.91 -19.36 -12.73
CA ILE A 371 -11.88 -19.15 -13.81
C ILE A 371 -11.63 -20.23 -14.88
N LYS A 372 -12.60 -21.06 -15.19
CA LYS A 372 -12.41 -22.19 -16.14
C LYS A 372 -12.51 -21.73 -17.59
N LEU A 373 -11.38 -21.34 -18.18
CA LEU A 373 -11.29 -20.82 -19.56
C LEU A 373 -10.13 -21.46 -20.34
N GLN A 374 -10.24 -21.44 -21.67
CA GLN A 374 -9.18 -21.84 -22.58
C GLN A 374 -8.71 -20.64 -23.42
N MET A 375 -7.41 -20.45 -23.52
CA MET A 375 -6.84 -19.44 -24.40
C MET A 375 -6.88 -19.94 -25.85
N TYR A 376 -7.52 -19.20 -26.76
CA TYR A 376 -7.58 -19.61 -28.17
C TYR A 376 -6.20 -19.55 -28.82
N ASN A 377 -5.58 -20.72 -29.02
CA ASN A 377 -4.33 -20.85 -29.78
C ASN A 377 -4.66 -20.89 -31.27
N GLY A 378 -5.11 -19.77 -31.82
CA GLY A 378 -5.22 -19.63 -33.25
C GLY A 378 -3.87 -19.92 -33.88
N ALA A 379 -3.79 -20.99 -34.67
CA ALA A 379 -2.62 -21.27 -35.49
C ALA A 379 -2.26 -19.97 -36.23
N CYS A 380 -0.99 -19.57 -36.15
CA CYS A 380 -0.44 -18.60 -37.09
C CYS A 380 -0.61 -19.18 -38.50
N CYS A 381 -1.71 -18.88 -39.16
CA CYS A 381 -1.78 -19.04 -40.61
C CYS A 381 -0.82 -17.98 -41.17
N GLY A 382 0.35 -18.46 -41.59
CA GLY A 382 1.24 -17.69 -42.42
C GLY A 382 0.54 -17.29 -43.71
N SER A 383 0.75 -16.04 -44.08
CA SER A 383 0.63 -15.56 -45.45
C SER A 383 1.57 -14.37 -45.59
#